data_AF-A0A9K3I5E2-F1
#
_entry.id   AF-A0A9K3I5E2-F1
#
_cell.length_a   1.000
_cell.length_b   1.000
_cell.length_c   1.000
_cell.angle_alpha   90.00
_cell.angle_beta   90.00
_cell.angle_gamma   90.00
#
_symmetry.space_group_name_H-M   'P 1'
#
loop_
_entity.id
_entity.type
_entity.pdbx_description
1 polymer ?
#
loop_
_entity_poly.entity_id
_entity_poly.type
_entity_poly.pdbx_seq_one_letter_code
_entity_poly.pdbx_strand_id
1 'polypeptide(L)' 'MLSVLQNYKPDKVQVFDHDTFSADDIMGEAEIDIHPLITSTMAFGDAGILEDV' A
#
# COMPACT_ATOMS: atom_id res chain seq x y z
N MET A 1 -6.92 -9.58 15.56
CA MET A 1 -5.77 -8.66 15.67
C MET A 1 -5.08 -8.64 14.31
N LEU A 2 -5.12 -7.49 13.63
CA LEU A 2 -4.34 -7.28 12.41
C LEU A 2 -2.86 -7.14 12.82
N SER A 3 -1.97 -7.86 12.13
CA SER A 3 -0.53 -7.70 12.30
C SER A 3 -0.06 -6.59 11.37
N VAL A 4 0.73 -5.66 11.90
CA VAL A 4 1.22 -4.48 11.16
C VAL A 4 2.74 -4.44 11.18
N LEU A 5 3.34 -4.15 10.02
CA LEU A 5 4.79 -4.06 9.84
C LEU A 5 5.35 -2.86 10.63
N GLN A 6 6.36 -3.11 11.47
CA GLN A 6 6.95 -2.09 12.36
C GLN A 6 8.05 -1.26 11.70
N ASN A 7 8.66 -1.78 10.64
CA ASN A 7 9.74 -1.13 9.91
C ASN A 7 9.45 -1.20 8.42
N TYR A 8 9.19 -0.06 7.79
CA TYR A 8 8.99 0.04 6.34
C TYR A 8 9.75 1.24 5.79
N LYS A 9 9.95 1.20 4.48
CA LYS A 9 10.52 2.28 3.68
C LYS A 9 9.47 2.70 2.66
N PRO A 10 9.61 3.88 2.04
CA PRO A 10 8.81 4.21 0.87
C PRO A 10 8.90 3.09 -0.17
N ASP A 11 7.75 2.70 -0.70
CA ASP A 11 7.67 1.64 -1.70
C ASP A 11 7.87 2.23 -3.09
N LYS A 12 8.71 1.55 -3.88
CA LYS A 12 8.86 1.88 -5.30
C LYS A 12 7.69 1.31 -6.07
N VAL A 13 6.96 2.18 -6.76
CA VAL A 13 5.89 1.82 -7.67
C VAL A 13 6.35 2.04 -9.09
N GLN A 14 6.08 1.07 -9.96
CA GLN A 14 6.36 1.14 -11.39
C GLN A 14 5.05 1.00 -12.14
N VAL A 15 4.85 1.87 -13.13
CA VAL A 15 3.70 1.81 -14.04
C VAL A 15 4.19 1.19 -15.33
N PHE A 16 3.42 0.23 -15.83
CA PHE A 16 3.64 -0.39 -17.13
C PHE A 16 2.40 -0.18 -18.00
N ASP A 17 2.59 -0.04 -19.31
CA ASP A 17 1.46 -0.23 -20.23
C ASP A 17 1.13 -1.71 -20.33
N HIS A 18 -0.08 -2.02 -20.75
CA HIS A 18 -0.52 -3.40 -20.85
C HIS A 18 -0.67 -3.80 -22.32
N ASP A 19 0.25 -4.63 -22.78
CA ASP A 19 0.33 -5.12 -24.14
C ASP A 19 -0.20 -6.55 -24.28
N THR A 20 -0.87 -6.82 -25.40
CA THR A 20 -1.49 -8.15 -25.63
C THR A 20 -0.53 -9.15 -26.29
N PHE A 21 0.42 -8.66 -27.09
CA PHE A 21 1.31 -9.51 -27.90
C PHE A 21 2.80 -9.17 -27.73
N SER A 22 3.13 -8.25 -26.84
CA SER A 22 4.48 -7.85 -26.44
C SER A 22 4.61 -7.89 -24.92
N ALA A 23 5.83 -7.74 -24.41
CA ALA A 23 6.04 -7.49 -22.99
C ALA A 23 5.66 -6.04 -22.70
N ASP A 24 5.01 -5.84 -21.55
CA ASP A 24 4.66 -4.54 -21.00
C ASP A 24 5.91 -3.65 -20.82
N ASP A 25 5.87 -2.42 -21.34
CA ASP A 25 6.94 -1.42 -21.28
C ASP A 25 6.80 -0.53 -20.05
N ILE A 26 7.92 -0.04 -19.52
CA ILE A 26 7.90 0.86 -18.35
C ILE A 26 7.46 2.27 -18.76
N MET A 27 6.38 2.75 -18.15
CA MET A 27 5.84 4.10 -18.37
C MET A 27 6.27 5.12 -17.31
N GLY A 28 6.73 4.66 -16.14
CA GLY A 28 7.20 5.56 -15.10
C GLY A 28 7.45 4.88 -13.77
N GLU A 29 8.12 5.63 -12.89
CA GLU A 29 8.44 5.20 -11.53
C GLU A 29 8.08 6.31 -10.55
N ALA A 30 7.62 5.92 -9.37
CA ALA A 30 7.37 6.82 -8.26
C ALA A 30 7.72 6.14 -6.93
N GLU A 31 7.94 6.95 -5.90
CA GLU A 31 8.01 6.48 -4.52
C GLU A 31 6.72 6.88 -3.80
N ILE A 32 6.12 5.94 -3.08
CA ILE A 32 4.94 6.19 -2.26
C ILE A 32 5.28 5.94 -0.80
N ASP A 33 4.99 6.93 0.02
CA ASP A 33 5.03 6.77 1.48
C ASP A 33 3.73 6.14 1.97
N ILE A 34 3.83 4.89 2.42
CA ILE A 34 2.71 4.14 3.00
C ILE A 34 2.53 4.39 4.51
N HIS A 35 3.34 5.27 5.12
CA HIS A 35 3.24 5.59 6.55
C HIS A 35 1.82 5.94 6.99
N PRO A 36 1.08 6.79 6.26
CA PRO A 36 -0.27 7.16 6.64
C PRO A 36 -1.24 5.96 6.71
N LEU A 37 -1.08 4.97 5.82
CA LEU A 37 -1.91 3.76 5.84
C LEU A 37 -1.60 2.92 7.08
N ILE A 38 -0.31 2.70 7.34
CA ILE A 38 0.16 1.90 8.47
C ILE A 38 -0.30 2.51 9.80
N THR A 39 -0.10 3.82 9.99
CA THR A 39 -0.57 4.52 11.19
C THR A 39 -2.08 4.42 11.35
N SER A 40 -2.84 4.53 10.26
CA SER A 40 -4.29 4.38 10.31
C SER A 40 -4.71 2.97 10.72
N THR A 41 -4.08 1.93 10.18
CA THR A 41 -4.35 0.54 10.60
C THR A 41 -3.92 0.29 12.05
N MET A 42 -2.85 0.89 12.55
CA MET A 42 -2.50 0.77 13.98
C MET A 42 -3.52 1.45 14.89
N ALA A 43 -4.08 2.60 14.47
CA ALA A 43 -5.08 3.35 15.23
C ALA A 43 -6.47 2.71 15.20
N PHE A 44 -6.85 2.10 14.07
CA PHE A 44 -8.22 1.63 13.80
C PHE A 44 -8.32 0.12 13.49
N GLY A 45 -7.22 -0.63 13.60
CA GLY A 45 -7.13 -2.03 13.18
C GLY A 45 -7.78 -3.06 14.10
N ASP A 46 -8.46 -2.59 15.14
CA ASP A 46 -9.46 -3.40 15.82
C ASP A 46 -10.81 -3.12 15.16
N ALA A 47 -11.41 -4.09 14.47
CA ALA A 47 -12.71 -3.87 13.85
C ALA A 47 -13.81 -3.63 14.90
N GLY A 48 -13.60 -4.07 16.16
CA GLY A 48 -14.56 -3.91 17.26
C GLY A 48 -14.84 -2.46 17.65
N ILE A 49 -13.90 -1.53 17.44
CA ILE A 49 -14.11 -0.09 17.70
C ILE A 49 -15.02 0.59 16.67
N LEU A 50 -15.30 -0.05 15.52
CA LEU A 50 -16.28 0.44 14.54
C LEU A 50 -17.68 -0.16 14.75
N GLU A 51 -17.79 -1.23 15.53
CA GLU A 51 -19.07 -1.91 15.83
C GLU A 51 -19.80 -1.26 17.03
N ASP A 52 -19.09 -0.50 17.87
CA ASP A 52 -19.60 0.19 19.07
C ASP A 52 -19.97 1.69 18.83
N VAL A 53 -20.08 2.13 17.57
CA VAL A 53 -20.43 3.52 17.19
C VAL A 53 -21.80 3.62 16.53
#